data_AF-A0A327T5P7-F1
#
_entry.id   AF-A0A327T5P7-F1
#
_cell.length_a   1.000
_cell.length_b   1.000
_cell.length_c   1.000
_cell.angle_alpha   90.00
_cell.angle_beta   90.00
_cell.angle_gamma   90.00
#
_symmetry.space_group_name_H-M   'P 1'
#
loop_
_entity.id
_entity.type
_entity.pdbx_description
1 polymer ?
#
loop_
_entity_poly.entity_id
_entity_poly.type
_entity_poly.pdbx_seq_one_letter_code
_entity_poly.pdbx_strand_id
1 'polypeptide(L)'
;MIRGSQTLTSIFPPAFEADATRKGKRNIYATERNDCMAHRFYYYYHILKKRFDVAVADMEKEFFISGSTIISCLTEGDANLKEIVALSPDKTTLRKKYPHLNWQ
;
A
#
# COMPACT_ATOMS: atom_id res chain seq x y z
N MET A 1 -14.92 4.98 32.84
CA MET A 1 -14.41 5.16 31.47
C MET A 1 -13.97 3.79 30.95
N ILE A 2 -14.86 3.07 30.25
CA ILE A 2 -14.65 1.69 29.83
C ILE A 2 -13.76 1.70 28.58
N ARG A 3 -12.53 1.20 28.73
CA ARG A 3 -11.54 1.09 27.65
C ARG A 3 -11.98 0.00 26.68
N GLY A 4 -12.09 0.33 25.39
CA GLY A 4 -12.69 -0.45 24.30
C GLY A 4 -11.99 -1.76 23.91
N SER A 5 -11.45 -2.52 24.86
CA SER A 5 -10.90 -3.86 24.64
C SER A 5 -11.97 -4.96 24.71
N GLN A 6 -13.20 -4.64 25.13
CA GLN A 6 -14.24 -5.65 25.42
C GLN A 6 -15.31 -5.82 24.32
N THR A 7 -15.28 -5.05 23.23
CA THR A 7 -16.33 -5.13 22.20
C THR A 7 -16.10 -6.19 21.14
N LEU A 8 -14.85 -6.56 20.85
CA LEU A 8 -14.55 -7.57 19.83
C LEU A 8 -14.63 -8.99 20.40
N THR A 9 -14.23 -9.17 21.67
CA THR A 9 -14.31 -10.43 22.43
C THR A 9 -15.74 -10.77 22.89
N SER A 10 -16.65 -9.79 22.89
CA SER A 10 -18.07 -10.04 23.16
C SER A 10 -18.84 -10.50 21.92
N ILE A 11 -18.37 -10.15 20.71
CA ILE A 11 -18.94 -10.58 19.43
C ILE A 11 -18.38 -11.94 19.01
N PHE A 12 -17.07 -12.14 19.20
CA PHE A 12 -16.39 -13.39 18.90
C PHE A 12 -15.73 -13.92 20.17
N PRO A 13 -15.99 -15.18 20.59
CA PRO A 13 -15.26 -15.76 21.70
C PRO A 13 -13.76 -15.67 21.43
N PRO A 14 -12.92 -15.30 22.42
CA PRO A 14 -11.51 -15.07 22.21
C PRO A 14 -10.85 -16.36 21.72
N ALA A 15 -10.50 -16.40 20.44
CA ALA A 15 -9.80 -17.54 19.85
C ALA A 15 -8.34 -17.64 20.34
N PHE A 16 -7.80 -16.56 20.93
CA PHE A 16 -6.42 -16.47 21.42
C PHE A 16 -6.33 -15.52 22.62
N GLU A 17 -5.41 -15.82 23.56
CA GLU A 17 -5.09 -14.91 24.65
C GLU A 17 -4.22 -13.76 24.17
N ALA A 18 -4.61 -12.53 24.51
CA ALA A 18 -3.85 -11.34 24.14
C ALA A 18 -2.55 -11.27 24.96
N ASP A 19 -1.43 -11.49 24.29
CA ASP A 19 -0.09 -11.35 24.88
C ASP A 19 0.20 -9.87 25.21
N ALA A 20 0.07 -9.52 26.48
CA ALA A 20 0.17 -8.14 27.00
C ALA A 20 1.57 -7.51 26.85
N THR A 21 2.57 -8.28 26.38
CA THR A 21 3.96 -7.83 26.23
C THR A 21 4.27 -7.21 24.86
N ARG A 22 3.38 -7.31 23.87
CA ARG A 22 3.63 -6.80 22.52
C ARG A 22 3.40 -5.29 22.42
N LYS A 23 4.47 -4.51 22.59
CA LYS A 23 4.50 -3.09 22.21
C LYS A 23 4.17 -2.97 20.72
N GLY A 24 3.09 -2.28 20.37
CA GLY A 24 2.64 -2.13 18.99
C GLY A 24 3.74 -1.56 18.10
N LYS A 25 4.21 -2.34 17.13
CA LYS A 25 5.13 -1.85 16.10
C LYS A 25 4.31 -0.97 15.16
N ARG A 26 4.49 0.35 15.25
CA ARG A 26 3.92 1.27 14.25
C ARG A 26 4.60 1.00 12.90
N ASN A 27 3.81 1.05 11.82
CA ASN A 27 4.34 1.06 10.45
C ASN A 27 5.11 -0.21 10.00
N ILE A 28 4.79 -1.39 10.53
CA ILE A 28 5.46 -2.66 10.13
C ILE A 28 5.47 -2.84 8.61
N TYR A 29 4.36 -2.51 7.95
CA TYR A 29 4.16 -2.74 6.51
C TYR A 29 4.39 -1.50 5.65
N ALA A 30 5.00 -0.45 6.20
CA ALA A 30 5.18 0.80 5.47
C ALA A 30 6.08 0.62 4.25
N THR A 31 7.15 -0.16 4.39
CA THR A 31 8.13 -0.41 3.32
C THR A 31 7.48 -1.18 2.17
N GLU A 32 6.78 -2.28 2.45
CA GLU A 32 6.10 -3.10 1.46
C GLU A 32 4.98 -2.33 0.76
N ARG A 33 4.23 -1.51 1.52
CA ARG A 33 3.21 -0.63 0.95
C ARG A 33 3.84 0.41 0.02
N ASN A 34 4.94 1.02 0.41
CA ASN A 34 5.61 2.03 -0.40
C ASN A 34 6.20 1.43 -1.69
N ASP A 35 6.78 0.22 -1.62
CA ASP A 35 7.21 -0.52 -2.83
C ASP A 35 6.02 -0.82 -3.76
N CYS A 36 4.91 -1.27 -3.18
CA CYS A 36 3.68 -1.53 -3.92
C CYS A 36 3.14 -0.26 -4.60
N MET A 37 3.11 0.88 -3.90
CA MET A 37 2.71 2.17 -4.46
C MET A 37 3.60 2.60 -5.63
N ALA A 38 4.91 2.38 -5.56
CA ALA A 38 5.82 2.71 -6.66
C ALA A 38 5.50 1.90 -7.93
N HIS A 39 5.30 0.59 -7.80
CA HIS A 39 4.90 -0.28 -8.91
C HIS A 39 3.52 0.09 -9.46
N ARG A 40 2.60 0.47 -8.57
CA ARG A 40 1.24 0.86 -8.95
C ARG A 40 1.21 2.18 -9.71
N PHE A 41 1.99 3.16 -9.24
CA PHE A 41 2.18 4.43 -9.94
C PHE A 41 2.80 4.21 -11.32
N TYR A 42 3.84 3.36 -11.43
CA TYR A 42 4.43 2.99 -12.72
C TYR A 42 3.39 2.43 -13.69
N TYR A 43 2.51 1.53 -13.26
CA TYR A 43 1.46 1.00 -14.13
C TYR A 43 0.48 2.08 -14.61
N TYR A 44 -0.03 2.93 -13.71
CA TYR A 44 -0.97 3.97 -14.11
C TYR A 44 -0.32 4.99 -15.05
N TYR A 45 0.86 5.48 -14.70
CA TYR A 45 1.52 6.55 -15.42
C TYR A 45 2.22 6.06 -16.69
N HIS A 46 3.01 4.97 -16.59
CA HIS A 46 3.84 4.50 -17.70
C HIS A 46 3.11 3.53 -18.63
N ILE A 47 2.35 2.56 -18.11
CA ILE A 47 1.67 1.55 -18.93
C ILE A 47 0.34 2.09 -19.46
N LEU A 48 -0.52 2.62 -18.58
CA LEU A 48 -1.82 3.14 -18.96
C LEU A 48 -1.80 4.59 -19.46
N LYS A 49 -0.63 5.25 -19.43
CA LYS A 49 -0.45 6.64 -19.87
C LYS A 49 -1.42 7.63 -19.22
N LYS A 50 -1.83 7.37 -17.97
CA LYS A 50 -2.63 8.32 -17.20
C LYS A 50 -1.79 9.53 -16.84
N ARG A 51 -2.43 10.71 -16.80
CA ARG A 51 -1.80 11.91 -16.24
C ARG A 51 -1.48 11.69 -14.76
N PHE A 52 -0.45 12.38 -14.29
CA PHE A 52 0.05 12.27 -12.91
C PHE A 52 -1.05 12.49 -11.86
N ASP A 53 -1.83 13.56 -12.01
CA ASP A 53 -2.92 13.92 -11.12
C ASP A 53 -4.02 12.85 -11.05
N VAL A 54 -4.38 12.28 -12.21
CA VAL A 54 -5.36 11.19 -12.29
C VAL A 54 -4.82 9.91 -11.65
N ALA A 55 -3.56 9.57 -11.91
CA ALA A 55 -2.92 8.39 -11.32
C ALA A 55 -2.89 8.47 -9.78
N VAL A 56 -2.52 9.63 -9.23
CA VAL A 56 -2.52 9.85 -7.77
C VAL A 56 -3.94 9.76 -7.21
N ALA A 57 -4.93 10.39 -7.84
CA ALA A 57 -6.33 10.33 -7.37
C ALA A 57 -6.91 8.90 -7.38
N ASP A 58 -6.55 8.08 -8.36
CA ASP A 58 -6.93 6.66 -8.38
C ASP A 58 -6.25 5.88 -7.24
N MET A 59 -4.97 6.16 -6.98
CA MET A 59 -4.22 5.54 -5.89
C MET A 59 -4.73 5.95 -4.50
N GLU A 60 -5.24 7.17 -4.32
CA GLU A 60 -5.84 7.59 -3.04
C GLU A 60 -6.96 6.65 -2.59
N LYS A 61 -7.83 6.28 -3.53
CA LYS A 61 -8.95 5.35 -3.28
C LYS A 61 -8.49 3.91 -3.10
N GLU A 62 -7.43 3.51 -3.81
CA GLU A 62 -6.90 2.15 -3.78
C GLU A 62 -6.11 1.86 -2.49
N PHE A 63 -5.33 2.82 -2.01
CA PHE A 63 -4.47 2.68 -0.82
C PHE A 63 -5.06 3.29 0.45
N PHE A 64 -6.16 4.05 0.35
CA PHE A 64 -6.77 4.78 1.47
C PHE A 64 -5.79 5.74 2.16
N ILE A 65 -4.98 6.42 1.35
CA ILE A 65 -3.94 7.38 1.79
C ILE A 65 -4.11 8.66 0.97
N SER A 66 -3.85 9.82 1.57
CA SER A 66 -3.94 11.09 0.85
C SER A 66 -2.91 11.20 -0.28
N GLY A 67 -3.28 11.93 -1.32
CA GLY A 67 -2.45 12.13 -2.51
C GLY A 67 -1.14 12.82 -2.17
N SER A 68 -1.17 13.75 -1.22
CA SER A 68 0.03 14.38 -0.67
C SER A 68 1.02 13.38 -0.07
N THR A 69 0.52 12.38 0.68
CA THR A 69 1.36 11.33 1.26
C THR A 69 1.86 10.38 0.18
N ILE A 70 1.02 10.03 -0.82
CA ILE A 70 1.45 9.24 -1.97
C ILE A 70 2.60 9.93 -2.69
N ILE A 71 2.46 11.23 -3.00
CA ILE A 71 3.50 12.03 -3.65
C ILE A 71 4.78 12.03 -2.81
N SER A 72 4.71 12.28 -1.50
CA SER A 72 5.88 12.23 -0.61
C SER A 72 6.57 10.86 -0.67
N CYS A 73 5.81 9.77 -0.56
CA CYS A 73 6.36 8.42 -0.62
C CYS A 73 7.01 8.10 -1.97
N LEU A 74 6.43 8.57 -3.09
CA LEU A 74 7.00 8.39 -4.42
C LEU A 74 8.27 9.23 -4.61
N THR A 75 8.30 10.46 -4.08
CA THR A 75 9.50 11.32 -4.13
C THR A 75 10.63 10.77 -3.27
N GLU A 76 10.34 10.32 -2.06
CA GLU A 76 11.31 9.64 -1.18
C GLU A 76 11.81 8.33 -1.80
N GLY A 77 10.94 7.64 -2.55
CA GLY A 77 11.22 6.39 -3.27
C GLY A 77 11.72 6.57 -4.72
N ASP A 78 12.20 7.75 -5.12
CA ASP A 78 12.59 8.04 -6.51
C ASP A 78 13.61 7.05 -7.09
N ALA A 79 14.58 6.60 -6.28
CA ALA A 79 15.53 5.58 -6.70
C ALA A 79 14.85 4.26 -7.10
N ASN A 80 13.88 3.79 -6.31
CA ASN A 80 13.10 2.59 -6.62
C ASN A 80 12.25 2.79 -7.89
N LEU A 81 11.62 3.95 -8.06
CA LEU A 81 10.88 4.27 -9.28
C LEU A 81 11.77 4.23 -10.53
N LYS A 82 12.99 4.77 -10.46
CA LYS A 82 13.97 4.71 -11.54
C LYS A 82 14.34 3.27 -11.90
N GLU A 83 14.56 2.42 -10.90
CA GLU A 83 14.83 1.00 -11.10
C GLU A 83 13.64 0.29 -11.76
N ILE A 84 12.41 0.53 -11.29
CA ILE A 84 11.20 -0.05 -11.89
C ILE A 84 11.07 0.38 -13.35
N VAL A 85 11.29 1.66 -13.67
CA VAL A 85 11.26 2.16 -15.05
C VAL A 85 12.35 1.49 -15.91
N ALA A 86 13.56 1.33 -15.37
CA ALA A 86 14.65 0.66 -16.08
C ALA A 86 14.34 -0.83 -16.35
N LEU A 87 13.74 -1.53 -15.39
CA LEU A 87 13.30 -2.92 -15.55
C LEU A 87 12.11 -3.05 -16.50
N SER A 88 11.29 -2.00 -16.61
CA SER A 88 10.08 -1.93 -17.43
C SER A 88 9.18 -3.18 -17.30
N PRO A 89 8.73 -3.53 -16.08
CA PRO A 89 7.93 -4.73 -15.86
C PRO A 89 6.60 -4.64 -16.61
N ASP A 90 6.22 -5.73 -17.28
CA ASP A 90 4.93 -5.83 -17.95
C ASP A 90 3.78 -6.10 -16.96
N LYS A 91 2.53 -6.05 -17.45
CA LYS A 91 1.34 -6.33 -16.63
C LYS A 91 1.39 -7.72 -15.99
N THR A 92 1.99 -8.70 -16.66
CA THR A 92 2.12 -10.09 -16.17
C THR A 92 3.01 -10.15 -14.95
N THR A 93 4.17 -9.50 -15.01
CA THR A 93 5.15 -9.43 -13.92
C THR A 93 4.57 -8.71 -12.71
N LEU A 94 3.88 -7.58 -12.95
CA LEU A 94 3.21 -6.81 -11.90
C LEU A 94 2.10 -7.63 -11.21
N ARG A 95 1.28 -8.35 -11.98
CA ARG A 95 0.24 -9.23 -11.45
C ARG A 95 0.81 -10.37 -10.62
N LYS A 96 1.95 -10.95 -11.03
CA LYS A 96 2.63 -11.99 -10.25
C LYS A 96 3.13 -11.47 -8.90
N LYS A 97 3.69 -10.25 -8.88
CA LYS A 97 4.20 -9.62 -7.65
C LYS A 97 3.09 -9.15 -6.72
N TYR A 98 2.01 -8.61 -7.27
CA TYR A 98 0.91 -8.00 -6.54
C TYR A 98 -0.47 -8.50 -7.03
N PRO A 99 -0.81 -9.77 -6.75
CA PRO A 99 -2.01 -10.41 -7.32
C PRO A 99 -3.33 -9.83 -6.80
N HIS A 100 -3.32 -9.12 -5.67
CA HIS A 100 -4.50 -8.51 -5.07
C HIS A 100 -4.89 -7.17 -5.74
N LEU A 101 -4.05 -6.62 -6.62
CA LEU A 101 -4.36 -5.40 -7.37
C LEU A 101 -4.92 -5.72 -8.76
N ASN A 102 -5.72 -4.81 -9.32
CA ASN A 102 -6.29 -4.97 -10.65
C ASN A 102 -5.32 -4.45 -11.73
N TRP A 103 -4.80 -5.34 -12.58
CA TRP A 103 -3.84 -5.03 -13.66
C TRP A 103 -4.44 -5.24 -15.06
N GLN A 104 -5.70 -4.86 -15.29
CA GLN A 104 -6.37 -5.00 -16.59
C GLN A 104 -5.75 -4.11 -17.68
#